data_AF-A0A2E2A0M1-F1
#
_entry.id   AF-A0A2E2A0M1-F1
#
_cell.length_a   1.000
_cell.length_b   1.000
_cell.length_c   1.000
_cell.angle_alpha   90.00
_cell.angle_beta   90.00
_cell.angle_gamma   90.00
#
_symmetry.space_group_name_H-M   'P 1'
#
loop_
_entity.id
_entity.type
_entity.pdbx_description
1 polymer ?
#
loop_
_entity_poly.entity_id
_entity_poly.type
_entity_poly.pdbx_seq_one_letter_code
_entity_poly.pdbx_strand_id
1 'polypeptide(L)' 'MTLKRKERQLAAIVWFNLGMGIYNIYIFHIEYIIFNLAIGVLNIGVWAFLRNEELRLAYIKNRKNN' A
#
# COMPACT_ATOMS: atom_id res chain seq x y z
N MET A 1 -14.34 16.77 8.43
CA MET A 1 -13.55 16.11 7.36
C MET A 1 -14.35 14.93 6.81
N THR A 2 -14.76 14.93 5.54
CA THR A 2 -15.66 13.90 4.97
C THR A 2 -14.97 12.55 4.79
N LEU A 3 -15.66 11.43 5.11
CA LEU A 3 -15.11 10.06 5.11
C LEU A 3 -14.50 9.68 3.74
N LYS A 4 -15.18 10.05 2.66
CA LYS A 4 -14.71 9.90 1.26
C LYS A 4 -13.35 10.57 1.00
N ARG A 5 -13.05 11.68 1.67
CA ARG A 5 -11.77 12.40 1.49
C ARG A 5 -10.61 11.61 2.12
N LYS A 6 -10.84 11.03 3.30
CA LYS A 6 -9.85 10.17 3.99
C LYS A 6 -9.61 8.86 3.23
N GLU A 7 -10.68 8.29 2.67
CA GLU A 7 -10.60 7.10 1.83
C GLU A 7 -9.76 7.39 0.57
N ARG A 8 -10.04 8.45 -0.19
CA ARG A 8 -9.21 8.85 -1.35
C ARG A 8 -7.73 9.07 -1.00
N GLN A 9 -7.44 9.69 0.14
CA GLN A 9 -6.06 9.85 0.61
C GLN A 9 -5.39 8.49 0.87
N LEU A 10 -6.09 7.55 1.51
CA LEU A 10 -5.60 6.19 1.68
C LEU A 10 -5.36 5.50 0.32
N ALA A 11 -6.26 5.69 -0.66
CA ALA A 11 -6.09 5.14 -2.01
C ALA A 11 -4.77 5.58 -2.63
N ALA A 12 -4.49 6.89 -2.55
CA ALA A 12 -3.29 7.47 -3.10
C ALA A 12 -2.03 6.91 -2.43
N ILE A 13 -2.04 6.77 -1.09
CA ILE A 13 -0.93 6.19 -0.34
C ILE A 13 -0.72 4.71 -0.71
N VAL A 14 -1.81 3.94 -0.84
CA VAL A 14 -1.77 2.53 -1.22
C VAL A 14 -1.20 2.35 -2.63
N TRP A 15 -1.64 3.18 -3.59
CA TRP A 15 -1.07 3.22 -4.94
C TRP A 15 0.39 3.67 -4.97
N PHE A 16 0.78 4.63 -4.13
CA PHE A 16 2.17 5.02 -3.99
C PHE A 16 3.03 3.87 -3.47
N ASN A 17 2.52 3.08 -2.51
CA ASN A 17 3.19 1.89 -2.00
C ASN A 17 3.42 0.85 -3.09
N LEU A 18 2.49 0.68 -4.04
CA LEU A 18 2.68 -0.18 -5.20
C LEU A 18 3.86 0.30 -6.07
N GLY A 19 3.91 1.59 -6.37
CA GLY A 19 5.01 2.18 -7.14
C GLY A 19 6.37 1.97 -6.47
N MET A 20 6.45 2.22 -5.16
CA MET A 20 7.65 1.96 -4.35
C MET A 20 8.02 0.47 -4.32
N GLY A 21 7.03 -0.42 -4.26
CA GLY A 21 7.26 -1.86 -4.30
C GLY A 21 7.89 -2.34 -5.60
N ILE A 22 7.37 -1.85 -6.74
CA ILE A 22 7.93 -2.13 -8.07
C ILE A 22 9.35 -1.56 -8.19
N TYR A 23 9.57 -0.34 -7.69
CA TYR A 23 10.90 0.29 -7.69
C TYR A 23 11.93 -0.50 -6.88
N ASN A 24 11.56 -1.01 -5.71
CA ASN A 24 12.44 -1.86 -4.91
C ASN A 24 12.76 -3.20 -5.57
N ILE A 25 11.83 -3.78 -6.32
CA ILE A 25 12.10 -4.98 -7.14
C ILE A 25 13.06 -4.65 -8.29
N TYR A 26 12.92 -3.47 -8.90
CA TYR A 26 13.85 -3.01 -9.93
C TYR A 26 15.27 -2.82 -9.38
N ILE A 27 15.43 -2.24 -8.18
CA ILE A 27 16.73 -2.15 -7.51
C ILE A 27 17.28 -3.54 -7.16
N PHE A 28 16.42 -4.47 -6.72
CA PHE A 28 16.85 -5.86 -6.48
C PHE A 28 17.46 -6.49 -7.73
N HIS A 29 16.89 -6.24 -8.91
CA HIS A 29 17.46 -6.75 -10.16
C HIS A 29 18.86 -6.19 -10.47
N ILE A 30 19.18 -5.00 -9.99
CA ILE A 30 20.49 -4.35 -10.22
C ILE A 30 21.52 -4.80 -9.18
N GLU A 31 21.17 -4.75 -7.89
CA GLU A 31 22.14 -4.93 -6.80
C GLU A 31 22.07 -6.32 -6.14
N TYR A 32 21.13 -7.19 -6.54
CA TYR A 32 20.87 -8.53 -5.96
C TYR A 32 20.63 -8.54 -4.44
N ILE A 33 20.24 -7.40 -3.86
CA ILE A 33 19.98 -7.25 -2.42
C ILE A 33 18.61 -7.84 -2.06
N ILE A 34 18.59 -9.05 -1.49
CA ILE A 34 17.37 -9.78 -1.10
C ILE A 34 16.46 -8.97 -0.15
N PHE A 35 17.02 -8.07 0.66
CA PHE A 35 16.23 -7.13 1.48
C PHE A 35 15.31 -6.23 0.64
N ASN A 36 15.78 -5.74 -0.51
CA ASN A 36 14.98 -4.89 -1.39
C ASN A 36 13.85 -5.70 -2.05
N LEU A 37 14.09 -6.97 -2.36
CA LEU A 37 13.04 -7.88 -2.80
C LEU A 37 11.97 -8.08 -1.71
N ALA A 38 12.37 -8.34 -0.47
CA ALA A 38 11.44 -8.53 0.65
C ALA A 38 10.58 -7.28 0.91
N ILE A 39 11.18 -6.09 0.91
CA ILE A 39 10.45 -4.82 1.05
C ILE A 39 9.53 -4.60 -0.15
N GLY A 40 9.99 -4.91 -1.37
CA GLY A 40 9.21 -4.79 -2.59
C GLY A 40 7.95 -5.65 -2.56
N VAL A 41 8.09 -6.93 -2.20
CA VAL A 41 6.97 -7.87 -2.04
C VAL A 41 6.02 -7.44 -0.93
N LEU A 42 6.52 -6.96 0.22
CA LEU A 42 5.68 -6.42 1.29
C LEU A 42 4.85 -5.21 0.82
N ASN A 43 5.47 -4.28 0.09
CA ASN A 43 4.78 -3.10 -0.43
C ASN A 43 3.69 -3.46 -1.45
N ILE A 44 3.96 -4.41 -2.35
CA ILE A 44 2.97 -4.95 -3.28
C ILE A 44 1.87 -5.70 -2.52
N GLY A 45 2.21 -6.45 -1.46
CA GLY A 45 1.27 -7.14 -0.60
C GLY A 45 0.30 -6.17 0.08
N VAL A 46 0.83 -5.11 0.72
CA VAL A 46 0.02 -4.04 1.32
C VAL A 46 -0.93 -3.42 0.29
N TRP A 47 -0.45 -3.19 -0.94
CA TRP A 47 -1.32 -2.76 -2.02
C TRP A 47 -2.40 -3.79 -2.37
N ALA A 48 -2.05 -5.07 -2.53
CA ALA A 48 -2.99 -6.12 -2.88
C ALA A 48 -4.10 -6.28 -1.83
N PHE A 49 -3.78 -6.16 -0.54
CA PHE A 49 -4.75 -6.23 0.56
C PHE A 49 -5.63 -4.98 0.65
N LEU A 50 -5.07 -3.78 0.42
CA LEU A 50 -5.81 -2.53 0.53
C LEU A 50 -6.33 -2.00 -0.81
N ARG A 51 -6.20 -2.70 -1.94
CA ARG A 51 -6.71 -2.21 -3.24
C ARG A 51 -8.23 -2.06 -3.26
N ASN A 52 -8.94 -2.89 -2.50
CA ASN A 52 -10.40 -2.90 -2.48
C ASN A 52 -10.93 -1.73 -1.65
N GLU A 53 -11.81 -0.93 -2.25
CA GLU A 53 -12.45 0.22 -1.60
C GLU A 53 -13.23 -0.20 -0.35
N GLU A 54 -13.93 -1.33 -0.39
CA GLU A 54 -14.69 -1.87 0.74
C GLU A 54 -13.81 -2.19 1.95
N LEU A 55 -12.64 -2.79 1.74
CA LEU A 55 -11.67 -3.09 2.80
C LEU A 55 -11.07 -1.81 3.39
N ARG A 56 -10.79 -0.80 2.55
CA ARG A 56 -10.31 0.52 3.00
C ARG A 56 -11.37 1.25 3.82
N LEU A 57 -12.63 1.19 3.39
CA LEU A 57 -13.76 1.76 4.13
C LEU A 57 -13.98 1.04 5.47
N ALA A 58 -13.92 -0.29 5.49
CA ALA A 58 -14.02 -1.10 6.70
C ALA A 58 -12.90 -0.76 7.69
N TYR A 59 -11.65 -0.62 7.21
CA TYR A 59 -10.50 -0.22 8.03
C TYR A 59 -10.68 1.18 8.64
N ILE A 60 -11.08 2.16 7.83
CA ILE A 60 -11.32 3.54 8.31
C ILE A 60 -12.49 3.58 9.30
N LYS A 61 -13.56 2.81 9.04
CA LYS A 61 -14.73 2.73 9.92
C LYS A 61 -14.37 2.10 11.27
N ASN A 62 -13.59 1.02 11.26
CA ASN A 62 -13.13 0.35 12.47
C ASN A 62 -12.20 1.26 13.30
N ARG A 63 -11.29 1.99 12.64
CA ARG A 63 -10.43 2.99 13.28
C ARG A 63 -11.16 4.19 13.88
N LYS A 64 -12.36 4.52 13.42
CA LYS A 64 -13.18 5.60 14.00
C LYS A 64 -13.94 5.14 15.26
N ASN A 65 -14.14 3.82 15.41
CA ASN A 65 -14.92 3.22 16.49
C ASN A 65 -14.06 2.80 17.69
N ASN A 66 -12.73 2.79 17.54
CA ASN A 66 -11.75 2.81 18.63
C ASN A 66 -11.29 4.25 18.87
#